data_AF-A0A1C5ZNN7-F1
#
_entry.id   AF-A0A1C5ZNN7-F1
#
_cell.length_a   1.000
_cell.length_b   1.000
_cell.length_c   1.000
_cell.angle_alpha   90.00
_cell.angle_beta   90.00
_cell.angle_gamma   90.00
#
_symmetry.space_group_name_H-M   'P 1'
#
loop_
_entity.id
_entity.type
_entity.pdbx_description
1 polymer ?
#
loop_
_entity_poly.entity_id
_entity_poly.type
_entity_poly.pdbx_seq_one_letter_code
_entity_poly.pdbx_strand_id
1 'polypeptide(L)'
;MKLNGKEVRFNITDPRDAKRYEETLIKLKKKEKELKKSGQEYTLDEIMREIIKICREVLWDFTGQDVLKGCHDALMAKEVLYQFLREVARQNESLLSPFDPERIR
;
A
#
# COMPACT_ATOMS: atom_id res chain seq x y z
N MET A 1 -4.69 2.53 12.03
CA MET A 1 -3.24 2.22 11.96
C MET A 1 -2.44 3.51 11.84
N LYS A 2 -1.14 3.50 12.14
CA LYS A 2 -0.27 4.69 12.03
C LYS A 2 0.71 4.50 10.88
N LEU A 3 0.70 5.40 9.90
CA LEU A 3 1.57 5.38 8.72
C LEU A 3 2.31 6.70 8.63
N ASN A 4 3.65 6.66 8.53
CA ASN A 4 4.47 7.87 8.43
C ASN A 4 4.11 8.95 9.48
N GLY A 5 3.91 8.53 10.74
CA GLY A 5 3.51 9.44 11.82
C GLY A 5 2.03 9.85 11.84
N LYS A 6 1.26 9.59 10.79
CA LYS A 6 -0.15 9.97 10.64
C LYS A 6 -1.09 8.84 11.02
N GLU A 7 -2.17 9.18 11.72
CA GLU A 7 -3.24 8.23 12.00
C GLU A 7 -4.17 8.06 10.81
N VAL A 8 -4.43 6.80 10.48
CA VAL A 8 -5.23 6.40 9.33
C VAL A 8 -6.29 5.40 9.74
N ARG A 9 -7.51 5.65 9.25
CA ARG A 9 -8.63 4.72 9.39
C ARG A 9 -8.64 3.75 8.21
N PHE A 10 -8.25 2.52 8.46
CA PHE A 10 -8.37 1.39 7.55
C PHE A 10 -8.51 0.11 8.40
N ASN A 11 -9.49 -0.73 8.07
CA ASN A 11 -9.69 -2.01 8.75
C ASN A 11 -10.09 -3.09 7.74
N ILE A 12 -9.23 -4.11 7.55
CA ILE A 12 -9.50 -5.18 6.57
C ILE A 12 -10.73 -6.03 6.92
N THR A 13 -11.19 -6.01 8.18
CA THR A 13 -12.42 -6.71 8.58
C THR A 13 -13.68 -5.96 8.17
N ASP A 14 -13.59 -4.70 7.70
CA ASP A 14 -14.70 -3.98 7.07
C ASP A 14 -14.75 -4.38 5.58
N PRO A 15 -15.84 -5.01 5.10
CA PRO A 15 -15.94 -5.46 3.70
C PRO A 15 -15.74 -4.33 2.68
N ARG A 16 -16.04 -3.08 3.04
CA ARG A 16 -15.85 -1.92 2.15
C ARG A 16 -14.36 -1.61 1.97
N ASP A 17 -13.58 -1.70 3.04
CA ASP A 17 -12.14 -1.49 3.02
C ASP A 17 -11.44 -2.70 2.37
N ALA A 18 -11.92 -3.92 2.61
CA ALA A 18 -11.43 -5.13 1.94
C ALA A 18 -11.61 -5.07 0.42
N LYS A 19 -12.80 -4.72 -0.05
CA LYS A 19 -13.06 -4.53 -1.49
C LYS A 19 -12.15 -3.45 -2.08
N ARG A 20 -12.03 -2.31 -1.40
CA ARG A 20 -11.15 -1.22 -1.85
C ARG A 20 -9.69 -1.67 -1.93
N TYR A 21 -9.26 -2.49 -0.98
CA TYR A 21 -7.92 -3.05 -0.95
C TYR A 21 -7.64 -3.94 -2.17
N GLU A 22 -8.53 -4.88 -2.47
CA GLU A 22 -8.42 -5.76 -3.63
C GLU A 22 -8.38 -4.99 -4.95
N GLU A 23 -9.31 -4.04 -5.15
CA GLU A 23 -9.37 -3.20 -6.35
C GLU A 23 -8.09 -2.37 -6.53
N THR A 24 -7.57 -1.81 -5.44
CA THR A 24 -6.36 -0.97 -5.46
C THR A 24 -5.11 -1.81 -5.72
N LEU A 25 -5.03 -3.05 -5.22
CA LEU A 25 -3.94 -3.97 -5.56
C LEU A 25 -3.89 -4.30 -7.05
N ILE A 26 -5.04 -4.47 -7.71
CA ILE A 26 -5.11 -4.68 -9.16
C ILE A 26 -4.54 -3.46 -9.90
N LYS A 27 -4.93 -2.25 -9.48
CA LYS A 27 -4.40 -1.00 -10.05
C LYS A 27 -2.89 -0.87 -9.84
N LEU A 28 -2.37 -1.18 -8.65
CA LEU A 28 -0.94 -1.13 -8.34
C LEU A 28 -0.15 -2.09 -9.26
N LYS A 29 -0.62 -3.32 -9.44
CA LYS A 29 0.00 -4.29 -10.36
C LYS A 29 0.04 -3.79 -11.80
N LYS A 30 -1.01 -3.07 -12.25
CA LYS A 30 -1.05 -2.47 -13.58
C LYS A 30 -0.03 -1.34 -13.71
N LYS A 31 0.02 -0.42 -12.74
CA LYS A 31 0.99 0.69 -12.70
C LYS A 31 2.44 0.20 -12.65
N GLU A 32 2.73 -0.85 -11.89
CA GLU A 32 4.06 -1.46 -11.86
C GLU A 32 4.47 -2.02 -13.23
N LYS A 33 3.55 -2.68 -13.93
CA LYS A 33 3.81 -3.17 -15.30
C LYS A 33 4.04 -2.03 -16.29
N GLU A 34 3.28 -0.95 -16.18
CA GLU A 34 3.45 0.25 -17.00
C GLU A 34 4.81 0.89 -16.75
N LEU A 35 5.19 1.10 -15.49
CA LEU A 35 6.50 1.66 -15.10
C LEU A 35 7.67 0.80 -15.60
N LYS A 36 7.56 -0.54 -15.54
CA LYS A 36 8.60 -1.44 -16.06
C LYS A 36 8.73 -1.36 -17.58
N LYS A 37 7.63 -1.14 -18.30
CA LYS A 37 7.64 -1.00 -19.77
C LYS A 37 8.25 0.33 -20.21
N SER A 38 8.02 1.41 -19.47
CA SER A 38 8.54 2.75 -19.75
C SER A 38 9.95 2.99 -19.21
N GLY A 39 10.54 2.03 -18.49
CA GLY A 39 11.89 2.15 -17.90
C GLY A 39 13.04 2.34 -18.89
N GLN A 40 12.78 2.27 -20.21
CA GLN A 40 13.75 2.62 -21.26
C GLN A 40 13.62 4.07 -21.77
N GLU A 41 12.52 4.76 -21.46
CA GLU A 41 12.23 6.11 -21.95
C GLU A 41 12.40 7.19 -20.88
N TYR A 42 12.37 6.82 -19.60
CA TYR A 42 12.46 7.77 -18.49
C TYR A 42 13.89 8.01 -17.99
N THR A 43 14.16 9.26 -17.60
CA THR A 43 15.34 9.61 -16.80
C THR A 43 15.21 9.03 -15.39
N LEU A 44 16.34 9.01 -14.65
CA LEU A 44 16.33 8.58 -13.26
C LEU A 44 15.40 9.44 -12.38
N ASP A 45 15.33 10.76 -12.62
CA ASP A 45 14.48 11.65 -11.83
C ASP A 45 12.99 11.41 -12.11
N GLU A 46 12.63 11.15 -13.37
CA GLU A 46 11.27 10.80 -13.78
C GLU A 46 10.82 9.48 -13.14
N ILE A 47 11.70 8.47 -13.14
CA ILE A 47 11.43 7.18 -12.47
C ILE A 47 11.14 7.39 -10.98
N MET A 48 11.96 8.19 -10.27
CA MET A 48 11.75 8.44 -8.83
C MET A 48 10.45 9.21 -8.57
N ARG A 49 10.15 10.22 -9.38
CA ARG A 49 8.88 10.97 -9.29
C ARG A 49 7.67 10.07 -9.53
N GLU A 50 7.74 9.19 -10.52
CA GLU A 50 6.64 8.27 -10.84
C GLU A 50 6.46 7.23 -9.73
N ILE A 51 7.53 6.71 -9.13
CA ILE A 51 7.44 5.83 -7.95
C ILE A 51 6.72 6.53 -6.79
N ILE A 52 7.12 7.77 -6.45
CA ILE A 52 6.50 8.54 -5.38
C ILE A 52 5.01 8.76 -5.67
N LYS A 53 4.68 9.13 -6.91
CA LYS A 53 3.30 9.34 -7.37
C LYS A 53 2.46 8.07 -7.25
N ILE A 54 2.95 6.94 -7.76
CA ILE A 54 2.25 5.64 -7.65
C ILE A 54 2.01 5.29 -6.19
N CYS A 55 3.03 5.41 -5.32
CA CYS A 55 2.88 5.11 -3.90
C CYS A 55 1.84 6.03 -3.23
N ARG A 56 1.88 7.33 -3.54
CA ARG A 56 0.95 8.33 -2.99
C ARG A 56 -0.48 8.08 -3.43
N GLU A 57 -0.71 7.81 -4.71
CA GLU A 57 -2.04 7.49 -5.26
C GLU A 57 -2.59 6.20 -4.64
N VAL A 58 -1.78 5.16 -4.50
CA VAL A 58 -2.20 3.88 -3.92
C VAL A 58 -2.52 4.03 -2.43
N LEU A 59 -1.69 4.74 -1.67
CA LEU A 59 -1.95 5.03 -0.26
C LEU A 59 -3.18 5.92 -0.10
N TRP A 60 -3.41 6.89 -0.99
CA TRP A 60 -4.64 7.66 -1.01
C TRP A 60 -5.86 6.78 -1.29
N ASP A 61 -5.79 5.92 -2.30
CA ASP A 61 -6.86 4.99 -2.64
C ASP A 61 -7.19 4.08 -1.45
N PHE A 62 -6.20 3.57 -0.72
CA PHE A 62 -6.44 2.76 0.48
C PHE A 62 -7.06 3.58 1.62
N THR A 63 -6.51 4.76 1.90
CA THR A 63 -6.70 5.44 3.19
C THR A 63 -7.61 6.66 3.15
N GLY A 64 -7.89 7.18 1.95
CA GLY A 64 -8.53 8.47 1.73
C GLY A 64 -7.69 9.67 2.19
N GLN A 65 -6.42 9.46 2.53
CA GLN A 65 -5.55 10.50 3.10
C GLN A 65 -4.19 10.55 2.40
N ASP A 66 -3.65 11.76 2.30
CA ASP A 66 -2.32 11.98 1.75
C ASP A 66 -1.23 11.80 2.83
N VAL A 67 -0.91 10.54 3.09
CA VAL A 67 0.11 10.18 4.09
C VAL A 67 1.54 10.55 3.66
N LEU A 68 1.76 10.76 2.35
CA LEU A 68 3.05 11.13 1.76
C LEU A 68 3.17 12.63 1.43
N LYS A 69 2.28 13.50 1.96
CA LYS A 69 2.40 14.95 1.77
C LYS A 69 3.81 15.45 2.11
N GLY A 70 4.49 16.06 1.14
CA GLY A 70 5.86 16.58 1.27
C GLY A 70 6.97 15.53 1.14
N CYS A 71 6.66 14.28 0.79
CA CYS A 71 7.65 13.25 0.52
C CYS A 71 8.29 13.47 -0.86
N HIS A 72 9.62 13.57 -0.88
CA HIS A 72 10.42 13.69 -2.10
C HIS A 72 11.37 12.49 -2.29
N ASP A 73 11.30 11.49 -1.41
CA ASP A 73 12.15 10.31 -1.40
C ASP A 73 11.33 9.07 -1.81
N ALA A 74 11.72 8.46 -2.93
CA ALA A 74 11.04 7.28 -3.48
C ALA A 74 11.19 6.03 -2.59
N LEU A 75 12.31 5.88 -1.88
CA LEU A 75 12.50 4.77 -0.93
C LEU A 75 11.61 4.95 0.29
N MET A 76 11.52 6.18 0.83
CA MET A 76 10.60 6.49 1.92
C MET A 76 9.15 6.24 1.50
N ALA A 77 8.75 6.67 0.30
CA ALA A 77 7.40 6.44 -0.22
C ALA A 77 7.06 4.95 -0.30
N LYS A 78 7.99 4.12 -0.80
CA LYS A 78 7.84 2.66 -0.83
C LYS A 78 7.77 2.05 0.56
N GLU A 79 8.58 2.51 1.50
CA GLU A 79 8.58 1.98 2.86
C GLU A 79 7.24 2.22 3.57
N VAL A 80 6.63 3.39 3.37
CA VAL A 80 5.29 3.67 3.91
C VAL A 80 4.22 2.77 3.28
N LEU A 81 4.32 2.48 1.97
CA LEU A 81 3.45 1.51 1.32
C LEU A 81 3.65 0.10 1.89
N TYR A 82 4.89 -0.34 2.12
CA TYR A 82 5.16 -1.64 2.75
C TYR A 82 4.69 -1.70 4.19
N GLN A 83 4.83 -0.60 4.95
CA GLN A 83 4.27 -0.49 6.29
C GLN A 83 2.76 -0.74 6.27
N PHE A 84 2.03 -0.13 5.33
CA PHE A 84 0.60 -0.37 5.16
C PHE A 84 0.31 -1.85 4.87
N LEU A 85 0.99 -2.45 3.89
CA LEU A 85 0.76 -3.84 3.51
C LEU A 85 1.05 -4.82 4.66
N ARG A 86 2.10 -4.57 5.46
CA ARG A 86 2.40 -5.37 6.66
C ARG A 86 1.31 -5.26 7.72
N GLU A 87 0.77 -4.06 7.97
CA GLU A 87 -0.35 -3.88 8.90
C GLU A 87 -1.62 -4.59 8.42
N VAL A 88 -1.91 -4.57 7.12
CA VAL A 88 -3.04 -5.33 6.56
C VAL A 88 -2.84 -6.83 6.73
N ALA A 89 -1.64 -7.35 6.43
CA ALA A 89 -1.31 -8.76 6.62
C ALA A 89 -1.49 -9.18 8.09
N ARG A 90 -1.02 -8.36 9.04
CA ARG A 90 -1.19 -8.58 10.48
C ARG A 90 -2.66 -8.62 10.90
N GLN A 91 -3.50 -7.73 10.37
CA GLN A 91 -4.94 -7.75 10.64
C GLN A 91 -5.60 -9.02 10.07
N ASN A 92 -5.20 -9.46 8.88
CA ASN A 92 -5.73 -10.66 8.24
C ASN A 92 -5.32 -11.94 8.99
N GLU A 93 -4.05 -12.04 9.41
CA GLU A 93 -3.57 -13.15 10.24
C GLU A 93 -4.32 -13.22 11.57
N SER A 94 -4.51 -12.08 12.23
CA SER A 94 -5.30 -12.00 13.46
C SER A 94 -6.76 -12.42 13.27
N LEU A 95 -7.34 -12.22 12.09
CA LEU A 95 -8.70 -12.64 11.76
C LEU A 95 -8.80 -14.16 11.58
N LEU A 96 -7.79 -14.77 10.98
CA LEU A 96 -7.76 -16.21 10.67
C LEU A 96 -7.23 -17.07 11.84
N SER A 97 -6.44 -16.49 12.74
CA SER A 97 -5.86 -17.17 13.91
C SER A 97 -6.86 -17.94 14.81
N PRO A 98 -8.12 -17.51 14.99
CA PRO A 98 -9.12 -18.31 15.73
C PRO A 98 -9.56 -19.60 15.02
N PHE A 99 -9.31 -19.71 13.71
CA PHE A 99 -9.69 -20.87 12.89
C PHE A 99 -8.51 -21.77 12.56
N ASP A 100 -7.33 -21.52 13.14
CA ASP A 100 -6.13 -22.35 12.99
C ASP A 100 -6.26 -23.63 13.83
N PRO A 101 -6.40 -24.82 13.20
CA PRO A 101 -6.58 -26.09 13.89
C PRO A 101 -5.35 -26.49 14.74
N GLU A 102 -4.16 -25.95 14.44
CA GLU A 102 -2.94 -26.25 15.19
C GLU A 102 -2.90 -25.52 16.55
N ARG A 103 -3.78 -24.55 16.78
CA ARG A 103 -3.80 -23.73 18.00
C ARG A 103 -4.45 -24.41 19.22
N ILE A 104 -5.17 -25.52 19.02
CA ILE A 104 -5.84 -26.30 20.09
C ILE A 104 -4.97 -27.51 20.54
N ARG A 105 -3.78 -27.69 19.97
CA ARG A 105 -2.86 -28.77 20.35
C ARG A 105 -1.90 -28.39 21.47
#